data_AF-A0A4U9TXD3-F1
#
_entry.id   AF-A0A4U9TXD3-F1
#
_cell.length_a   1.000
_cell.length_b   1.000
_cell.length_c   1.000
_cell.angle_alpha   90.00
_cell.angle_beta   90.00
_cell.angle_gamma   90.00
#
_symmetry.space_group_name_H-M   'P 1'
#
loop_
_entity.id
_entity.type
_entity.pdbx_description
1 polymer ?
#
loop_
_entity_poly.entity_id
_entity_poly.type
_entity_poly.pdbx_seq_one_letter_code
_entity_poly.pdbx_strand_id
1 'polypeptide(L)'
;MKKWVGEALKPLRDRVVIATKFGFTFGDDNKQQILNSRPEHIRQAVEGSLRRLKTDVIDLLYQHRVDPDVPIEDVGRHRERSDCWKARVKHFGLSGGWRSNHSPRSCGTAGYRPTE
;
A
#
# COMPACT_ATOMS: atom_id res chain seq x y z
N MET A 1 -11.02 13.15 -1.61
CA MET A 1 -9.92 13.39 -2.58
C MET A 1 -9.98 12.52 -3.84
N LYS A 2 -9.90 11.17 -3.77
CA LYS A 2 -9.78 10.30 -4.98
C LYS A 2 -10.84 10.53 -6.09
N LYS A 3 -12.06 10.95 -5.74
CA LYS A 3 -13.14 11.24 -6.71
C LYS A 3 -12.78 12.33 -7.72
N TRP A 4 -12.19 13.43 -7.27
CA TRP A 4 -11.80 14.55 -8.14
C TRP A 4 -10.66 14.18 -9.07
N VAL A 5 -9.69 13.43 -8.55
CA VAL A 5 -8.57 12.90 -9.34
C VAL A 5 -9.08 11.97 -10.44
N GLY A 6 -10.05 11.10 -10.13
CA GLY A 6 -10.68 10.23 -11.12
C GLY A 6 -11.33 11.01 -12.27
N GLU A 7 -12.10 12.05 -11.96
CA GLU A 7 -12.71 12.91 -12.97
C GLU A 7 -11.68 13.60 -13.86
N ALA A 8 -10.65 14.17 -13.25
CA ALA A 8 -9.61 14.91 -13.96
C ALA A 8 -8.76 14.02 -14.87
N LEU A 9 -8.47 12.78 -14.43
CA LEU A 9 -7.60 11.87 -15.17
C LEU A 9 -8.31 10.99 -16.19
N LYS A 10 -9.64 10.91 -16.17
CA LYS A 10 -10.43 10.10 -17.11
C LYS A 10 -10.04 10.29 -18.60
N PRO A 11 -9.89 11.52 -19.14
CA PRO A 11 -9.50 11.71 -20.55
C PRO A 11 -8.03 11.38 -20.84
N LEU A 12 -7.21 11.18 -19.80
CA LEU A 12 -5.78 10.93 -19.89
C LEU A 12 -5.40 9.55 -19.37
N ARG A 13 -6.37 8.65 -19.12
CA ARG A 13 -6.15 7.42 -18.37
C ARG A 13 -5.01 6.56 -18.92
N ASP A 14 -4.92 6.42 -20.22
CA ASP A 14 -3.90 5.58 -20.88
C ASP A 14 -2.53 6.26 -20.98
N ARG A 15 -2.44 7.53 -20.60
CA ARG A 15 -1.22 8.35 -20.66
C ARG A 15 -0.60 8.60 -19.28
N VAL A 16 -1.22 8.10 -18.22
CA VAL A 16 -0.78 8.33 -16.84
C VAL A 16 -0.70 7.03 -16.05
N VAL A 17 0.22 7.00 -15.08
CA VAL A 17 0.33 5.93 -14.09
C VAL A 17 -0.44 6.34 -12.85
N ILE A 18 -1.47 5.56 -12.48
CA ILE A 18 -2.23 5.82 -11.26
C ILE A 18 -1.67 4.96 -10.12
N ALA A 19 -0.97 5.64 -9.21
CA ALA A 19 -0.53 5.06 -7.94
C ALA A 19 -1.52 5.39 -6.82
N THR A 20 -1.92 4.39 -6.04
CA THR A 20 -2.75 4.61 -4.85
C THR A 20 -2.32 3.73 -3.69
N LYS A 21 -2.85 4.00 -2.51
CA LYS A 21 -2.41 3.39 -1.26
C LYS A 21 -3.58 2.79 -0.47
N PHE A 22 -3.29 1.76 0.32
CA PHE A 22 -4.20 1.08 1.27
C PHE A 22 -3.51 0.89 2.63
N GLY A 23 -4.20 0.32 3.62
CA GLY A 23 -3.59 -0.14 4.88
C GLY A 23 -4.08 0.59 6.12
N PHE A 24 -5.01 1.54 5.96
CA PHE A 24 -5.66 2.22 7.07
C PHE A 24 -7.16 1.95 7.10
N THR A 25 -7.71 1.79 8.30
CA THR A 25 -9.14 1.76 8.59
C THR A 25 -9.43 2.67 9.80
N PHE A 26 -10.71 2.86 10.12
CA PHE A 26 -11.11 3.43 11.40
C PHE A 26 -11.24 2.33 12.46
N GLY A 27 -10.80 2.61 13.68
CA GLY A 27 -11.03 1.74 14.84
C GLY A 27 -12.49 1.75 15.29
N ASP A 28 -12.80 0.98 16.32
CA ASP A 28 -14.18 0.78 16.81
C ASP A 28 -14.86 2.08 17.24
N ASP A 29 -14.07 3.06 17.72
CA ASP A 29 -14.55 4.38 18.12
C ASP A 29 -14.84 5.32 16.92
N ASN A 30 -14.52 4.88 15.70
CA ASN A 30 -14.58 5.60 14.44
C ASN A 30 -13.84 6.95 14.44
N LYS A 31 -12.92 7.16 15.38
CA LYS A 31 -12.15 8.40 15.55
C LYS A 31 -10.68 8.21 15.22
N GLN A 32 -10.13 7.05 15.58
CA GLN A 32 -8.72 6.75 15.36
C GLN A 32 -8.51 5.98 14.06
N GLN A 33 -7.50 6.42 13.29
CA GLN A 33 -7.05 5.67 12.13
C GLN A 33 -6.07 4.59 12.60
N ILE A 34 -6.42 3.33 12.38
CA ILE A 34 -5.60 2.17 12.73
C ILE A 34 -5.11 1.45 11.46
N LEU A 35 -4.10 0.59 11.62
CA LEU A 35 -3.60 -0.24 10.53
C LEU A 35 -4.52 -1.43 10.29
N ASN A 36 -4.75 -1.77 9.02
CA ASN A 36 -5.40 -3.01 8.63
C ASN A 36 -4.96 -3.42 7.23
N SER A 37 -4.11 -4.44 7.19
CA SER A 37 -3.59 -5.04 5.96
C SER A 37 -4.09 -6.46 5.73
N ARG A 38 -5.18 -6.86 6.40
CA ARG A 38 -5.80 -8.17 6.18
C ARG A 38 -6.31 -8.27 4.74
N PRO A 39 -6.15 -9.42 4.05
CA PRO A 39 -6.50 -9.56 2.63
C PRO A 39 -7.93 -9.11 2.27
N GLU A 40 -8.90 -9.32 3.15
CA GLU A 40 -10.30 -8.93 2.97
C GLU A 40 -10.44 -7.40 2.93
N HIS A 41 -9.74 -6.69 3.81
CA HIS A 41 -9.75 -5.23 3.85
C HIS A 41 -9.01 -4.63 2.64
N ILE A 42 -7.91 -5.25 2.20
CA ILE A 42 -7.21 -4.83 0.97
C ILE A 42 -8.16 -4.86 -0.23
N ARG A 43 -8.98 -5.92 -0.36
CA ARG A 43 -10.00 -6.05 -1.42
C ARG A 43 -10.99 -4.90 -1.41
N GLN A 44 -11.57 -4.61 -0.25
CA GLN A 44 -12.51 -3.51 -0.07
C GLN A 44 -11.87 -2.15 -0.38
N ALA A 45 -10.62 -1.94 0.04
CA ALA A 45 -9.89 -0.70 -0.19
C ALA A 45 -9.61 -0.45 -1.68
N VAL A 46 -9.24 -1.50 -2.43
CA VAL A 46 -9.04 -1.44 -3.89
C VAL A 46 -10.34 -1.19 -4.62
N GLU A 47 -11.40 -1.94 -4.29
CA GLU A 47 -12.73 -1.73 -4.88
C GLU A 47 -13.24 -0.31 -4.69
N GLY A 48 -13.15 0.21 -3.46
CA GLY A 48 -13.49 1.59 -3.17
C GLY A 48 -12.60 2.57 -3.94
N SER A 49 -11.32 2.25 -4.15
CA SER A 49 -10.39 3.12 -4.86
C SER A 49 -10.69 3.16 -6.36
N LEU A 50 -10.90 2.02 -7.00
CA LEU A 50 -11.29 1.91 -8.42
C LEU A 50 -12.60 2.67 -8.68
N ARG A 51 -13.61 2.47 -7.83
CA ARG A 51 -14.89 3.21 -7.93
C ARG A 51 -14.71 4.72 -7.83
N ARG A 52 -13.86 5.20 -6.90
CA ARG A 52 -13.63 6.64 -6.73
C ARG A 52 -12.74 7.21 -7.83
N LEU A 53 -11.76 6.47 -8.30
CA LEU A 53 -10.87 6.87 -9.39
C LEU A 53 -11.52 6.70 -10.77
N LYS A 54 -12.70 6.07 -10.84
CA LYS A 54 -13.46 5.80 -12.06
C LYS A 54 -12.62 5.12 -13.13
N THR A 55 -11.90 4.08 -12.72
CA THR A 55 -11.08 3.24 -13.58
C THR A 55 -11.14 1.79 -13.10
N ASP A 56 -10.90 0.85 -14.01
CA ASP A 56 -10.89 -0.58 -13.72
C ASP A 56 -9.51 -1.10 -13.29
N VAL A 57 -8.47 -0.26 -13.44
CA VAL A 57 -7.08 -0.63 -13.18
C VAL A 57 -6.38 0.41 -12.30
N ILE A 58 -5.68 -0.08 -11.27
CA ILE A 58 -4.64 0.63 -10.54
C ILE A 58 -3.28 0.15 -11.06
N ASP A 59 -2.43 1.07 -11.51
CA ASP A 59 -1.13 0.69 -12.04
C ASP A 59 -0.17 0.31 -10.89
N LEU A 60 -0.22 1.03 -9.78
CA LEU A 60 0.63 0.76 -8.62
C LEU A 60 -0.13 0.90 -7.30
N LEU A 61 -0.19 -0.18 -6.52
CA LEU A 61 -0.82 -0.21 -5.20
C LEU A 61 0.25 -0.28 -4.11
N TYR A 62 0.27 0.70 -3.21
CA TYR A 62 1.18 0.73 -2.06
C TYR A 62 0.49 0.41 -0.73
N GLN A 63 1.14 -0.36 0.13
CA GLN A 63 0.80 -0.38 1.56
C GLN A 63 1.27 0.95 2.19
N HIS A 64 0.40 1.65 2.92
CA HIS A 64 0.71 2.95 3.54
C HIS A 64 1.80 2.85 4.62
N ARG A 65 1.74 1.80 5.43
CA ARG A 65 2.65 1.45 6.53
C ARG A 65 2.63 -0.06 6.70
N VAL A 66 3.76 -0.63 7.11
CA VAL A 66 3.82 -2.05 7.50
C VAL A 66 2.89 -2.26 8.69
N ASP A 67 1.99 -3.21 8.56
CA ASP A 67 1.08 -3.65 9.62
C ASP A 67 1.75 -4.81 10.39
N PRO A 68 2.10 -4.61 11.67
CA PRO A 68 2.82 -5.63 12.43
C PRO A 68 1.97 -6.87 12.72
N ASP A 69 0.65 -6.78 12.61
CA ASP A 69 -0.28 -7.88 12.92
C ASP A 69 -0.60 -8.75 11.70
N VAL A 70 -0.08 -8.40 10.52
CA VAL A 70 -0.31 -9.14 9.27
C VAL A 70 1.04 -9.49 8.62
N PRO A 71 1.38 -10.77 8.48
CA PRO A 71 2.59 -11.20 7.78
C PRO A 71 2.67 -10.61 6.37
N ILE A 72 3.88 -10.19 5.96
CA ILE A 72 4.07 -9.55 4.66
C ILE A 72 3.73 -10.49 3.50
N GLU A 73 3.90 -11.79 3.72
CA GLU A 73 3.53 -12.85 2.79
C GLU A 73 2.03 -12.86 2.54
N ASP A 74 1.19 -12.64 3.56
CA ASP A 74 -0.26 -12.57 3.40
C ASP A 74 -0.69 -11.28 2.70
N VAL A 75 0.04 -10.19 2.96
CA VAL A 75 -0.09 -8.93 2.23
C VAL A 75 0.34 -9.07 0.77
N GLY A 76 1.23 -9.99 0.39
CA GLY A 76 1.58 -10.26 -1.00
C GLY A 76 0.65 -11.28 -1.68
N ARG A 77 0.32 -12.36 -0.97
CA ARG A 77 -0.41 -13.54 -1.45
C ARG A 77 -1.84 -13.22 -1.89
N HIS A 78 -2.45 -12.14 -1.38
CA HIS A 78 -3.77 -11.72 -1.87
C HIS A 78 -3.79 -11.43 -3.39
N ARG A 79 -2.64 -11.07 -4.00
CA ARG A 79 -2.52 -10.84 -5.45
C ARG A 79 -2.55 -12.13 -6.27
N GLU A 80 -1.98 -13.21 -5.75
CA GLU A 80 -1.74 -14.44 -6.50
C GLU A 80 -3.00 -15.31 -6.63
N ARG A 81 -3.99 -15.07 -5.76
CA ARG A 81 -5.18 -15.91 -5.63
C ARG A 81 -6.24 -15.72 -6.73
N SER A 82 -6.16 -14.70 -7.59
CA SER A 82 -7.15 -14.49 -8.65
C SER A 82 -6.63 -13.65 -9.82
N ASP A 83 -6.85 -14.11 -11.05
CA ASP A 83 -6.49 -13.36 -12.26
C ASP A 83 -7.30 -12.07 -12.44
N CYS A 84 -8.55 -12.05 -11.96
CA CYS A 84 -9.35 -10.82 -11.87
C CYS A 84 -8.62 -9.75 -11.05
N TRP A 85 -7.94 -10.14 -9.97
CA TRP A 85 -7.19 -9.20 -9.17
C TRP A 85 -5.92 -8.71 -9.87
N LYS A 86 -5.19 -9.60 -10.55
CA LYS A 86 -4.01 -9.24 -11.36
C LYS A 86 -4.37 -8.25 -12.47
N ALA A 87 -5.56 -8.37 -13.07
CA ALA A 87 -6.04 -7.42 -14.06
C ALA A 87 -6.34 -6.03 -13.45
N ARG A 88 -6.83 -5.99 -12.20
CA ARG A 88 -7.20 -4.75 -11.51
C ARG A 88 -6.03 -4.01 -10.87
N VAL A 89 -4.95 -4.70 -10.51
CA VAL A 89 -3.74 -4.12 -9.89
C VAL A 89 -2.49 -4.67 -10.59
N LYS A 90 -1.82 -3.83 -11.38
CA LYS A 90 -0.65 -4.26 -12.16
C LYS A 90 0.57 -4.52 -11.26
N HIS A 91 0.90 -3.56 -10.40
CA HIS A 91 2.08 -3.60 -9.54
C HIS A 91 1.74 -3.34 -8.07
N PHE A 92 2.55 -3.91 -7.17
CA PHE A 92 2.40 -3.78 -5.73
C PHE A 92 3.71 -3.29 -5.10
N GLY A 93 3.62 -2.40 -4.11
CA GLY A 93 4.78 -1.85 -3.42
C GLY A 93 4.53 -1.55 -1.94
N LEU A 94 5.59 -1.23 -1.21
CA LEU A 94 5.54 -0.85 0.20
C LEU A 94 6.00 0.59 0.37
N SER A 95 5.26 1.38 1.16
CA SER A 95 5.62 2.75 1.49
C SER A 95 6.17 2.80 2.92
N GLY A 96 7.45 3.16 3.06
CA GLY A 96 8.16 3.24 4.33
C GLY A 96 9.13 2.08 4.52
N GLY A 97 10.33 2.38 5.03
CA GLY A 97 11.35 1.38 5.30
C GLY A 97 10.86 0.36 6.32
N TRP A 98 11.13 -0.92 6.04
CA TRP A 98 10.97 -2.02 6.98
C TRP A 98 11.81 -1.70 8.24
N ARG A 99 11.18 -1.28 9.34
CA ARG A 99 11.83 -1.36 10.65
C ARG A 99 11.59 -2.79 11.12
N SER A 100 12.58 -3.65 10.93
CA SER A 100 12.65 -4.89 11.69
C SER A 100 12.54 -4.52 13.17
N ASN A 101 11.46 -4.94 13.84
CA ASN A 101 11.33 -4.81 15.29
C ASN A 101 12.22 -5.85 16.01
N HIS A 102 13.45 -6.04 15.51
CA HIS A 102 14.50 -6.66 16.29
C HIS A 102 15.13 -5.56 17.12
N SER A 103 14.96 -5.66 18.44
CA SER A 103 15.75 -4.93 19.43
C SER A 103 17.21 -4.84 18.96
N PRO A 104 17.81 -3.64 18.88
CA PRO A 104 19.19 -3.51 18.44
C PRO A 104 20.08 -4.06 19.55
N ARG A 105 20.40 -5.35 19.50
CA ARG A 105 21.59 -5.84 20.18
C ARG A 105 22.79 -5.27 19.44
N SER A 106 23.24 -4.11 19.92
CA SER A 106 24.60 -3.58 19.87
C SER A 106 25.41 -3.96 18.63
N CYS A 107 25.26 -3.20 17.54
CA CYS A 107 26.30 -3.11 16.54
C CYS A 107 27.19 -1.92 16.92
N GLY A 108 28.43 -2.22 17.33
CA GLY A 108 29.41 -1.25 17.79
C GLY A 108 29.72 -0.20 16.72
N THR A 109 29.94 1.03 17.17
CA THR A 109 30.45 2.14 16.37
C THR A 109 31.88 1.84 15.92
N ALA A 110 32.02 1.26 14.73
CA ALA A 110 33.28 1.28 13.99
C ALA A 110 33.34 2.60 13.21
N GLY A 111 34.27 3.47 13.63
CA GLY A 111 34.39 4.85 13.18
C GLY A 111 34.78 4.99 11.70
N TYR A 112 34.18 5.99 11.06
CA TYR A 112 34.62 6.54 9.78
C TYR A 112 35.52 7.76 10.07
N ARG A 113 36.80 7.69 9.71
CA ARG A 113 37.68 8.87 9.61
C ARG A 113 37.92 9.17 8.13
N PRO A 114 37.53 10.35 7.61
CA PRO A 114 37.96 10.77 6.28
C PRO A 114 39.43 11.20 6.33
N THR A 115 40.16 10.81 5.30
CA THR A 115 41.56 11.13 5.03
C THR A 115 41.72 12.58 4.55
N GLU A 116 42.74 13.26 5.07
CA GLU A 116 43.58 14.18 4.28
C GLU A 116 44.96 13.53 4.10
#